data_AF-A0A7K4M6J3-F1
#
_entry.id   AF-A0A7K4M6J3-F1
#
_cell.length_a   1.000
_cell.length_b   1.000
_cell.length_c   1.000
_cell.angle_alpha   90.00
_cell.angle_beta   90.00
_cell.angle_gamma   90.00
#
_symmetry.space_group_name_H-M   'P 1'
#
loop_
_entity.id
_entity.type
_entity.pdbx_description
1 polymer ?
#
loop_
_entity_poly.entity_id
_entity_poly.type
_entity_poly.pdbx_seq_one_letter_code
_entity_poly.pdbx_strand_id
1 'polypeptide(L)'
;QFTSIFCLTVMSVDRYLAVVHPIKSAKWRRPRTAKLINVAVWGVSLVVIMPIMIYAGVQQNHGRSSCTIIWPGESGAWYTGFIIYTFILGFLVPLTIICLCYLFIIIKVKSSGIRVGSSKRKKSEKKVTRMVSIVVAVFIFCWLPFYIFNVSSVSVLIVPTPVLKGMFDFVVVLSYANSCANPIL
;
A
#
# COMPACT_ATOMS: atom_id res chain seq x y z
N GLN A 1 2.71 8.25 1.35
CA GLN A 1 2.72 6.83 0.97
C GLN A 1 1.34 6.18 1.10
N PHE A 2 0.73 6.14 2.29
CA PHE A 2 -0.63 5.58 2.52
C PHE A 2 -1.71 6.14 1.57
N THR A 3 -1.74 7.46 1.37
CA THR A 3 -2.66 8.10 0.44
C THR A 3 -2.57 7.52 -0.97
N SER A 4 -1.35 7.26 -1.46
CA SER A 4 -1.14 6.71 -2.80
C SER A 4 -1.68 5.28 -2.92
N ILE A 5 -1.46 4.45 -1.89
CA ILE A 5 -1.97 3.07 -1.85
C ILE A 5 -3.50 3.07 -1.80
N PHE A 6 -4.09 3.88 -0.92
CA PHE A 6 -5.54 3.98 -0.80
C PHE A 6 -6.17 4.55 -2.08
N CYS A 7 -5.51 5.50 -2.76
CA CYS A 7 -5.93 5.95 -4.09
C CYS A 7 -5.92 4.81 -5.12
N LEU A 8 -4.88 3.97 -5.17
CA LEU A 8 -4.85 2.79 -6.05
C LEU A 8 -5.98 1.80 -5.73
N THR A 9 -6.25 1.57 -4.44
CA THR A 9 -7.35 0.72 -3.99
C THR A 9 -8.70 1.29 -4.43
N VAL A 10 -8.94 2.59 -4.22
CA VAL A 10 -10.16 3.27 -4.65
C VAL A 10 -10.32 3.23 -6.17
N MET A 11 -9.26 3.45 -6.95
CA MET A 11 -9.31 3.34 -8.40
C MET A 11 -9.64 1.92 -8.87
N SER A 12 -9.16 0.89 -8.15
CA SER A 12 -9.49 -0.51 -8.43
C SER A 12 -10.96 -0.82 -8.11
N VAL A 13 -11.49 -0.26 -7.03
CA VAL A 13 -12.92 -0.34 -6.67
C VAL A 13 -13.79 0.40 -7.70
N ASP A 14 -13.40 1.59 -8.16
CA ASP A 14 -14.11 2.34 -9.20
C ASP A 14 -14.24 1.51 -10.49
N ARG A 15 -13.12 0.90 -10.94
CA ARG A 15 -13.10 0.00 -12.08
C ARG A 15 -14.00 -1.22 -11.87
N TYR A 16 -13.99 -1.80 -10.68
CA TYR A 16 -14.87 -2.92 -10.34
C TYR A 16 -16.35 -2.52 -10.43
N LEU A 17 -16.74 -1.40 -9.81
CA LEU A 17 -18.11 -0.91 -9.85
C LEU A 17 -18.56 -0.61 -11.28
N ALA A 18 -17.69 -0.02 -12.11
CA ALA A 18 -17.99 0.29 -13.50
C ALA A 18 -18.27 -0.97 -14.35
N VAL A 19 -17.57 -2.07 -14.11
CA VAL A 19 -17.73 -3.32 -14.88
C VAL A 19 -18.86 -4.19 -14.32
N VAL A 20 -18.97 -4.32 -13.00
CA VAL A 20 -19.89 -5.27 -12.35
C VAL A 20 -21.26 -4.64 -12.07
N HIS A 21 -21.32 -3.33 -11.80
CA HIS A 21 -22.53 -2.61 -11.42
C HIS A 21 -22.70 -1.28 -12.20
N PRO A 22 -22.87 -1.31 -13.53
CA PRO A 22 -22.86 -0.13 -14.39
C PRO A 22 -23.91 0.94 -14.00
N ILE A 23 -25.11 0.52 -13.57
CA ILE A 23 -26.20 1.43 -13.17
C ILE A 23 -25.85 2.20 -11.87
N LYS A 24 -25.29 1.51 -10.87
CA LYS A 24 -24.84 2.14 -9.61
C LYS A 24 -23.59 2.99 -9.84
N SER A 25 -22.68 2.54 -10.72
CA SER A 25 -21.45 3.25 -11.08
C SER A 25 -21.73 4.62 -11.71
N ALA A 26 -22.76 4.74 -12.56
CA ALA A 26 -23.13 6.02 -13.18
C ALA A 26 -23.45 7.13 -12.15
N LYS A 27 -24.00 6.76 -10.99
CA LYS A 27 -24.25 7.70 -9.87
C LYS A 27 -22.96 8.00 -9.08
N TRP A 28 -22.06 7.03 -8.99
CA TRP A 28 -20.83 7.10 -8.19
C TRP A 28 -19.70 7.90 -8.86
N ARG A 29 -19.60 7.86 -10.20
CA ARG A 29 -18.56 8.57 -10.98
C ARG A 29 -18.75 10.09 -11.10
N ARG A 30 -19.62 10.69 -10.27
CA ARG A 30 -19.80 12.15 -10.26
C ARG A 30 -18.55 12.82 -9.65
N PRO A 31 -18.09 13.96 -10.20
CA PRO A 31 -16.92 14.67 -9.68
C PRO A 31 -17.01 15.04 -8.19
N ARG A 32 -18.23 15.30 -7.68
CA ARG A 32 -18.47 15.57 -6.25
C ARG A 32 -18.17 14.36 -5.37
N THR A 33 -18.61 13.17 -5.79
CA THR A 33 -18.33 11.92 -5.07
C THR A 33 -16.83 11.60 -5.09
N ALA A 34 -16.18 11.77 -6.24
CA ALA A 34 -14.73 11.59 -6.35
C ALA A 34 -13.94 12.53 -5.42
N LYS A 35 -14.35 13.81 -5.32
CA LYS A 35 -13.77 14.75 -4.35
C LYS A 35 -13.97 14.30 -2.91
N LEU A 36 -15.19 13.87 -2.55
CA LEU A 36 -15.50 13.39 -1.20
C LEU A 36 -14.67 12.15 -0.83
N ILE A 37 -14.55 11.19 -1.74
CA ILE A 37 -13.73 9.99 -1.54
C ILE A 37 -12.26 10.37 -1.36
N ASN A 38 -11.75 11.29 -2.16
CA ASN A 38 -10.36 11.74 -2.03
C ASN A 38 -10.14 12.40 -0.66
N VAL A 39 -11.02 13.32 -0.23
CA VAL A 39 -10.96 13.93 1.10
C VAL A 39 -10.99 12.87 2.21
N ALA A 40 -11.86 11.86 2.08
CA ALA A 40 -11.90 10.74 3.03
C ALA A 40 -10.60 9.93 3.06
N VAL A 41 -10.01 9.64 1.89
CA VAL A 41 -8.71 8.95 1.78
C VAL A 41 -7.59 9.75 2.46
N TRP A 42 -7.58 11.07 2.28
CA TRP A 42 -6.66 11.95 2.98
C TRP A 42 -6.87 11.91 4.49
N GLY A 43 -8.11 12.00 4.95
CA GLY A 43 -8.46 11.90 6.37
C GLY A 43 -7.99 10.59 7.00
N VAL A 44 -8.29 9.45 6.37
CA VAL A 44 -7.84 8.13 6.82
C VAL A 44 -6.31 8.05 6.85
N SER A 45 -5.63 8.58 5.83
CA SER A 45 -4.16 8.58 5.78
C SER A 45 -3.54 9.39 6.92
N LEU A 46 -4.14 10.53 7.26
CA LEU A 46 -3.71 11.36 8.39
C LEU A 46 -3.90 10.63 9.72
N VAL A 47 -5.03 9.94 9.91
CA VAL A 47 -5.27 9.12 11.10
C VAL A 47 -4.24 8.00 11.21
N VAL A 48 -3.88 7.34 10.10
CA VAL A 48 -2.87 6.27 10.11
C VAL A 48 -1.47 6.80 10.45
N ILE A 49 -1.13 8.02 10.00
CA ILE A 49 0.17 8.66 10.24
C ILE A 49 0.22 9.35 11.62
N MET A 50 -0.92 9.61 12.25
CA MET A 50 -1.02 10.33 13.53
C MET A 50 -0.07 9.83 14.63
N PRO A 51 0.11 8.50 14.87
CA PRO A 51 1.06 8.03 15.88
C PRO A 51 2.50 8.46 15.58
N ILE A 52 2.90 8.48 14.31
CA ILE A 52 4.24 8.95 13.90
C ILE A 52 4.39 10.43 14.25
N MET A 53 3.36 11.25 14.01
CA MET A 53 3.41 12.68 14.30
C MET A 53 3.50 12.98 15.80
N ILE A 54 2.85 12.16 16.64
CA ILE A 54 2.85 12.33 18.10
C ILE A 54 4.18 11.88 18.71
N TYR A 55 4.73 10.77 18.24
CA TYR A 55 5.92 10.13 18.83
C TYR A 55 7.22 10.45 18.10
N ALA A 56 7.20 11.21 17.01
CA ALA A 56 8.42 11.70 16.37
C ALA A 56 9.11 12.72 17.29
N GLY A 57 10.39 12.49 17.55
CA GLY A 57 11.22 13.37 18.36
C GLY A 57 12.66 13.38 17.91
N VAL A 58 13.41 14.38 18.37
CA VAL A 58 14.85 14.46 18.11
C VAL A 58 15.58 13.83 19.28
N GLN A 59 16.36 12.79 18.99
CA GLN A 59 17.28 12.20 19.95
C GLN A 59 18.70 12.65 19.63
N GLN A 60 19.41 13.11 20.66
CA GLN A 60 20.78 13.61 20.51
C GLN A 60 21.76 12.57 21.06
N ASN A 61 22.51 11.93 20.18
CA ASN A 61 23.51 10.92 20.52
C ASN A 61 24.89 11.43 20.10
N HIS A 62 25.81 11.57 21.05
CA HIS A 62 27.20 11.98 20.82
C HIS A 62 27.36 13.24 19.93
N GLY A 63 26.56 14.28 20.19
CA GLY A 63 26.63 15.54 19.43
C GLY A 63 25.97 15.51 18.03
N ARG A 64 25.43 14.36 17.59
CA ARG A 64 24.56 14.26 16.41
C ARG A 64 23.10 14.21 16.80
N SER A 65 22.29 15.04 16.15
CA SER A 65 20.84 15.07 16.32
C SER A 65 20.19 14.22 15.22
N SER A 66 19.43 13.20 15.61
CA SER A 66 18.69 12.32 14.70
C SER A 66 17.19 12.38 15.03
N CYS A 67 16.36 12.55 14.00
CA CYS A 67 14.91 12.43 14.14
C CYS A 67 14.53 10.95 14.13
N THR A 68 13.93 10.47 15.21
CA THR A 68 13.50 9.07 15.38
C THR A 68 12.15 9.01 16.07
N ILE A 69 11.50 7.85 16.03
CA ILE A 69 10.24 7.63 16.75
C ILE A 69 10.58 7.18 18.17
N ILE A 70 10.11 7.94 19.15
CA ILE A 70 10.32 7.71 20.58
C ILE A 70 9.05 7.06 21.14
N TRP A 71 9.06 5.74 21.26
CA TRP A 71 7.89 4.98 21.72
C TRP A 71 7.66 5.13 23.23
N PRO A 72 6.40 5.26 23.67
CA PRO A 72 6.06 5.39 25.09
C PRO A 72 6.10 4.03 25.79
N GLY A 73 7.26 3.62 26.29
CA GLY A 73 7.41 2.43 27.12
C GLY A 73 8.71 1.67 26.85
N GLU A 74 9.23 1.02 27.89
CA GLU A 74 10.51 0.29 27.80
C GLU A 74 10.39 -1.04 27.03
N SER A 75 9.18 -1.56 26.86
CA SER A 75 8.93 -2.78 26.09
C SER A 75 8.84 -2.51 24.58
N GLY A 76 9.50 -3.32 23.75
CA GLY A 76 9.42 -3.27 22.28
C GLY A 76 8.02 -3.56 21.68
N ALA A 77 7.01 -3.79 22.52
CA ALA A 77 5.63 -4.10 22.11
C ALA A 77 4.98 -2.97 21.29
N TRP A 78 5.21 -1.70 21.63
CA TRP A 78 4.64 -0.56 20.89
C TRP A 78 5.17 -0.47 19.46
N TYR A 79 6.47 -0.64 19.30
CA TYR A 79 7.10 -0.66 17.98
C TYR A 79 6.64 -1.86 17.15
N THR A 80 6.61 -3.06 17.72
CA THR A 80 6.08 -4.26 17.04
C THR A 80 4.62 -4.07 16.64
N GLY A 81 3.78 -3.54 17.55
CA GLY A 81 2.38 -3.24 17.29
C GLY A 81 2.22 -2.24 16.14
N PHE A 82 3.02 -1.19 16.11
CA PHE A 82 3.04 -0.22 15.02
C PHE A 82 3.45 -0.84 13.67
N ILE A 83 4.48 -1.67 13.65
CA ILE A 83 4.94 -2.38 12.46
C ILE A 83 3.85 -3.32 11.91
N ILE A 84 3.20 -4.10 12.78
CA ILE A 84 2.09 -4.99 12.40
C ILE A 84 0.89 -4.18 11.88
N TYR A 85 0.51 -3.12 12.60
CA TYR A 85 -0.60 -2.25 12.22
C TYR A 85 -0.38 -1.61 10.83
N THR A 86 0.81 -1.05 10.60
CA THR A 86 1.17 -0.45 9.31
C THR A 86 1.30 -1.48 8.20
N PHE A 87 1.78 -2.69 8.48
CA PHE A 87 1.76 -3.81 7.53
C PHE A 87 0.34 -4.19 7.11
N ILE A 88 -0.58 -4.33 8.06
CA ILE A 88 -1.96 -4.70 7.76
C ILE A 88 -2.63 -3.61 6.92
N LEU A 89 -2.56 -2.35 7.34
CA LEU A 89 -3.26 -1.25 6.66
C LEU A 89 -2.57 -0.76 5.38
N GLY A 90 -1.24 -0.80 5.34
CA GLY A 90 -0.44 -0.33 4.22
C GLY A 90 -0.21 -1.39 3.14
N PHE A 91 -0.31 -2.68 3.48
CA PHE A 91 0.00 -3.77 2.57
C PHE A 91 -1.14 -4.79 2.44
N LEU A 92 -1.51 -5.51 3.49
CA LEU A 92 -2.46 -6.64 3.37
C LEU A 92 -3.87 -6.21 2.94
N VAL A 93 -4.45 -5.21 3.59
CA VAL A 93 -5.81 -4.75 3.30
C VAL A 93 -5.92 -4.15 1.88
N PRO A 94 -5.04 -3.22 1.46
CA PRO A 94 -5.06 -2.71 0.09
C PRO A 94 -4.87 -3.81 -0.96
N LEU A 95 -3.94 -4.73 -0.75
CA LEU A 95 -3.63 -5.81 -1.68
C LEU A 95 -4.82 -6.76 -1.85
N THR A 96 -5.43 -7.17 -0.75
CA THR A 96 -6.60 -8.07 -0.78
C THR A 96 -7.79 -7.42 -1.51
N ILE A 97 -8.09 -6.15 -1.24
CA ILE A 97 -9.17 -5.43 -1.93
C ILE A 97 -8.88 -5.35 -3.44
N ILE A 98 -7.65 -4.98 -3.83
CA ILE A 98 -7.26 -4.89 -5.25
C ILE A 98 -7.43 -6.27 -5.93
N CYS A 99 -6.88 -7.34 -5.33
CA CYS A 99 -6.98 -8.69 -5.85
C CYS A 99 -8.44 -9.15 -6.02
N LEU A 100 -9.29 -8.94 -5.01
CA LEU A 100 -10.70 -9.31 -5.07
C LEU A 100 -11.48 -8.50 -6.12
N CYS A 101 -11.25 -7.18 -6.20
CA CYS A 101 -11.87 -6.32 -7.20
C CYS A 101 -11.55 -6.82 -8.62
N TYR A 102 -10.29 -7.09 -8.91
CA TYR A 102 -9.88 -7.56 -10.23
C TYR A 102 -10.31 -9.01 -10.52
N LEU A 103 -10.33 -9.87 -9.52
CA LEU A 103 -10.85 -11.23 -9.66
C LEU A 103 -12.35 -11.22 -10.03
N PHE A 104 -13.16 -10.40 -9.35
CA PHE A 104 -14.57 -10.26 -9.70
C PHE A 104 -14.79 -9.61 -11.06
N ILE A 105 -13.97 -8.64 -11.45
CA ILE A 105 -13.98 -8.09 -12.83
C ILE A 105 -13.79 -9.22 -13.84
N ILE A 106 -12.77 -10.08 -13.64
CA ILE A 106 -12.49 -11.21 -14.53
C ILE A 106 -13.68 -12.19 -14.58
N ILE A 107 -14.21 -12.58 -13.43
CA ILE A 107 -15.36 -13.50 -13.34
C ILE A 107 -16.56 -12.93 -14.09
N LYS A 108 -16.89 -11.65 -13.88
CA LYS A 108 -18.04 -11.01 -14.53
C LYS A 108 -17.83 -10.88 -16.03
N VAL A 109 -16.64 -10.50 -16.49
CA VAL A 109 -16.28 -10.45 -17.91
C VAL A 109 -16.38 -11.83 -18.56
N LYS A 110 -15.96 -12.89 -17.87
CA LYS A 110 -16.09 -14.28 -18.34
C LYS A 110 -17.55 -14.76 -18.41
N SER A 111 -18.34 -14.47 -17.38
CA SER A 111 -19.74 -14.88 -17.24
C SER A 111 -20.68 -14.14 -18.20
N SER A 112 -20.42 -12.86 -18.46
CA SER A 112 -21.30 -11.99 -19.27
C SER A 112 -21.37 -12.33 -20.76
N GLY A 113 -20.62 -13.33 -21.25
CA GLY A 113 -20.79 -13.88 -22.60
C GLY A 113 -20.75 -12.84 -23.73
N ILE A 114 -20.14 -11.67 -23.51
CA ILE A 114 -20.07 -10.62 -24.54
C ILE A 114 -19.31 -11.25 -25.71
N ARG A 115 -19.98 -11.33 -26.87
CA ARG A 115 -19.53 -11.90 -28.16
C ARG A 115 -18.31 -11.18 -28.76
N VAL A 116 -17.32 -10.88 -27.95
CA VAL A 116 -16.04 -10.32 -28.36
C VAL A 116 -15.11 -11.52 -28.58
N GLY A 117 -14.67 -11.72 -29.82
CA GLY A 117 -13.91 -12.89 -30.25
C GLY A 117 -12.83 -13.32 -29.26
N SER A 118 -12.72 -14.64 -29.03
CA SER A 118 -11.89 -15.33 -28.05
C SER A 118 -10.48 -14.73 -27.84
N SER A 119 -9.86 -14.22 -28.92
CA SER A 119 -8.56 -13.53 -28.89
C SER A 119 -8.54 -12.21 -28.11
N LYS A 120 -9.52 -11.30 -28.33
CA LYS A 120 -9.60 -10.01 -27.62
C LYS A 120 -9.91 -10.21 -26.13
N ARG A 121 -10.73 -11.23 -25.79
CA ARG A 121 -11.03 -11.61 -24.39
C ARG A 121 -9.78 -12.12 -23.66
N LYS A 122 -9.05 -13.08 -24.23
CA LYS A 122 -7.79 -13.59 -23.67
C LYS A 122 -6.74 -12.49 -23.48
N LYS A 123 -6.66 -11.52 -24.41
CA LYS A 123 -5.75 -10.37 -24.31
C LYS A 123 -6.12 -9.43 -23.16
N SER A 124 -7.42 -9.17 -22.93
CA SER A 124 -7.89 -8.35 -21.81
C SER A 124 -7.67 -9.03 -20.46
N GLU A 125 -7.97 -10.33 -20.35
CA GLU A 125 -7.71 -11.11 -19.13
C GLU A 125 -6.21 -11.13 -18.79
N LYS A 126 -5.35 -11.41 -19.78
CA LYS A 126 -3.89 -11.39 -19.59
C LYS A 126 -3.39 -10.00 -19.19
N LYS A 127 -3.99 -8.91 -19.70
CA LYS A 127 -3.66 -7.53 -19.30
C LYS A 127 -4.02 -7.28 -17.83
N VAL A 128 -5.20 -7.71 -17.39
CA VAL A 128 -5.65 -7.54 -16.00
C VAL A 128 -4.81 -8.38 -15.04
N THR A 129 -4.62 -9.67 -15.33
CA THR A 129 -3.77 -10.53 -14.51
C THR A 129 -2.33 -10.00 -14.48
N ARG A 130 -1.79 -9.55 -15.61
CA ARG A 130 -0.47 -8.88 -15.65
C ARG A 130 -0.45 -7.64 -14.76
N MET A 131 -1.48 -6.79 -14.80
CA MET A 131 -1.56 -5.61 -13.95
C MET A 131 -1.57 -5.99 -12.45
N VAL A 132 -2.44 -6.94 -12.04
CA VAL A 132 -2.49 -7.43 -10.66
C VAL A 132 -1.16 -8.03 -10.22
N SER A 133 -0.54 -8.87 -11.07
CA SER A 133 0.77 -9.46 -10.78
C SER A 133 1.87 -8.41 -10.61
N ILE A 134 1.88 -7.36 -11.44
CA ILE A 134 2.86 -6.26 -11.29
C ILE A 134 2.60 -5.50 -10.00
N VAL A 135 1.35 -5.17 -9.67
CA VAL A 135 1.01 -4.52 -8.39
C VAL A 135 1.50 -5.38 -7.22
N VAL A 136 1.13 -6.66 -7.18
CA VAL A 136 1.55 -7.59 -6.11
C VAL A 136 3.07 -7.67 -6.02
N ALA A 137 3.77 -7.79 -7.15
CA ALA A 137 5.23 -7.85 -7.19
C ALA A 137 5.86 -6.55 -6.64
N VAL A 138 5.43 -5.38 -7.14
CA VAL A 138 5.94 -4.08 -6.68
C VAL A 138 5.70 -3.90 -5.18
N PHE A 139 4.49 -4.21 -4.69
CA PHE A 139 4.20 -4.13 -3.27
C PHE A 139 5.12 -5.05 -2.46
N ILE A 140 5.29 -6.31 -2.86
CA ILE A 140 6.16 -7.27 -2.16
C ILE A 140 7.62 -6.77 -2.17
N PHE A 141 8.16 -6.44 -3.34
CA PHE A 141 9.55 -6.01 -3.47
C PHE A 141 9.82 -4.69 -2.73
N CYS A 142 8.87 -3.76 -2.73
CA CYS A 142 9.06 -2.46 -2.07
C CYS A 142 8.88 -2.51 -0.55
N TRP A 143 7.98 -3.34 -0.04
CA TRP A 143 7.57 -3.29 1.36
C TRP A 143 8.05 -4.47 2.20
N LEU A 144 8.16 -5.66 1.62
CA LEU A 144 8.57 -6.85 2.38
C LEU A 144 9.97 -6.70 2.99
N PRO A 145 11.00 -6.18 2.27
CA PRO A 145 12.30 -5.95 2.88
C PRO A 145 12.25 -4.97 4.06
N PHE A 146 11.38 -3.96 3.99
CA PHE A 146 11.17 -2.98 5.06
C PHE A 146 10.60 -3.63 6.30
N TYR A 147 9.52 -4.40 6.17
CA TYR A 147 8.93 -5.07 7.31
C TYR A 147 9.82 -6.16 7.89
N ILE A 148 10.50 -6.95 7.07
CA ILE A 148 11.44 -7.97 7.55
C ILE A 148 12.57 -7.32 8.35
N PHE A 149 13.16 -6.24 7.83
CA PHE A 149 14.26 -5.55 8.51
C PHE A 149 13.82 -4.91 9.84
N ASN A 150 12.65 -4.28 9.87
CA ASN A 150 12.12 -3.67 11.09
C ASN A 150 11.69 -4.73 12.13
N VAL A 151 11.25 -5.93 11.71
CA VAL A 151 10.94 -7.01 12.67
C VAL A 151 12.21 -7.69 13.21
N SER A 152 13.24 -7.85 12.37
CA SER A 152 14.50 -8.46 12.79
C SER A 152 15.29 -7.57 13.76
N SER A 153 15.20 -6.24 13.62
CA SER A 153 15.84 -5.28 14.54
C SER A 153 15.29 -5.32 15.98
N VAL A 154 14.08 -5.86 16.17
CA VAL A 154 13.48 -6.08 17.51
C VAL A 154 13.88 -7.41 18.09
N SER A 155 14.00 -8.43 17.23
CA SER A 155 14.21 -9.82 17.64
C SER A 155 15.68 -10.12 17.97
N VAL A 156 16.61 -9.29 17.47
CA VAL A 156 18.06 -9.47 17.66
C VAL A 156 18.66 -8.13 18.09
N LEU A 157 19.50 -8.14 19.12
CA LEU A 157 20.36 -6.99 19.48
C LEU A 157 21.35 -6.74 18.33
N ILE A 158 20.94 -5.95 17.33
CA ILE A 158 21.81 -5.67 16.19
C ILE A 158 22.80 -4.58 16.58
N VAL A 159 24.08 -4.93 16.60
CA VAL A 159 25.18 -3.97 16.79
C VAL A 159 25.15 -2.98 15.61
N PRO A 160 25.13 -1.65 15.86
CA PRO A 160 25.08 -0.65 14.79
C PRO A 160 26.36 -0.69 13.95
N THR A 161 26.32 -1.38 12.81
CA THR A 161 27.43 -1.38 11.83
C THR A 161 27.11 -0.42 10.67
N PRO A 162 28.12 0.16 10.00
CA PRO A 162 27.92 1.02 8.83
C PRO A 162 27.14 0.31 7.71
N VAL A 163 27.38 -1.00 7.55
CA VAL A 163 26.68 -1.85 6.58
C VAL A 163 25.19 -1.92 6.89
N LEU A 164 24.84 -2.15 8.16
CA LEU A 164 23.44 -2.24 8.59
C LEU A 164 22.70 -0.91 8.39
N LYS A 165 23.36 0.23 8.67
CA LYS A 165 22.79 1.55 8.40
C LYS A 165 22.53 1.75 6.90
N GLY A 166 23.48 1.38 6.04
CA GLY A 166 23.30 1.43 4.59
C GLY A 166 22.16 0.55 4.09
N MET A 167 21.98 -0.64 4.67
CA MET A 167 20.86 -1.52 4.37
C MET A 167 19.51 -0.92 4.79
N PHE A 168 19.43 -0.30 5.97
CA PHE A 168 18.23 0.40 6.41
C PHE A 168 17.86 1.55 5.46
N ASP A 169 18.84 2.40 5.13
CA ASP A 169 18.64 3.52 4.20
C ASP A 169 18.16 3.02 2.82
N PHE A 170 18.76 1.94 2.31
CA PHE A 170 18.34 1.30 1.06
C PHE A 170 16.89 0.79 1.11
N VAL A 171 16.54 0.06 2.16
CA VAL A 171 15.21 -0.53 2.33
C VAL A 171 14.13 0.56 2.51
N VAL A 172 14.45 1.65 3.19
CA VAL A 172 13.59 2.83 3.29
C VAL A 172 13.36 3.45 1.91
N VAL A 173 14.42 3.69 1.13
CA VAL A 173 14.32 4.22 -0.24
C VAL A 173 13.48 3.31 -1.13
N LEU A 174 13.66 1.99 -1.01
CA LEU A 174 12.90 0.99 -1.76
C LEU A 174 11.40 1.06 -1.46
N SER A 175 11.01 1.34 -0.21
CA SER A 175 9.61 1.55 0.17
C SER A 175 9.01 2.81 -0.48
N TYR A 176 9.81 3.87 -0.68
CA TYR A 176 9.40 5.08 -1.39
C TYR A 176 9.30 4.85 -2.91
N ALA A 177 10.14 3.97 -3.47
CA ALA A 177 10.10 3.60 -4.89
C ALA A 177 8.75 3.02 -5.33
N ASN A 178 7.97 2.44 -4.41
CA ASN A 178 6.57 2.04 -4.67
C ASN A 178 5.73 3.21 -5.21
N SER A 179 5.97 4.43 -4.71
CA SER A 179 5.26 5.62 -5.18
C SER A 179 5.65 6.00 -6.61
N CYS A 180 6.90 5.73 -7.01
CA CYS A 180 7.42 5.95 -8.36
C CYS A 180 6.91 4.91 -9.37
N ALA A 181 6.44 3.75 -8.90
CA ALA A 181 5.84 2.73 -9.76
C ALA A 181 4.39 3.08 -10.16
N ASN A 182 3.72 3.96 -9.42
CA ASN A 182 2.31 4.32 -9.67
C ASN A 182 2.01 4.86 -11.08
N PRO A 183 2.85 5.71 -11.72
CA PRO A 183 2.60 6.18 -13.08
C PRO A 183 2.78 5.10 -14.16
N ILE A 184 3.50 4.02 -13.83
CA ILE A 184 3.79 2.90 -14.75
C ILE A 184 2.70 1.81 -14.67
N LEU A 185 2.02 1.73 -13.52
CA LEU A 185 0.93 0.80 -13.18
C LEU A 185 -0.45 1.27 -13.69
#